data_AF-F9ZA13-F1
#
_entry.id   AF-F9ZA13-F1
#
_cell.length_a   1.000
_cell.length_b   1.000
_cell.length_c   1.000
_cell.angle_alpha   90.00
_cell.angle_beta   90.00
_cell.angle_gamma   90.00
#
_symmetry.space_group_name_H-M   'P 1'
#
loop_
_entity.id
_entity.type
_entity.pdbx_description
1 polymer ?
#
loop_
_entity_poly.entity_id
_entity_poly.type
_entity_poly.pdbx_seq_one_letter_code
_entity_poly.pdbx_strand_id
1 'polypeptide(L)'
;MAKIRNISEIQPTLGFTEFDILEKYRKSFHESELGRLHSVFPFERIAKESGLSEQRLGRKNIFSLCAKIGLMVLKAYTGFSDRQLVAHLRS
;
A
#
# COMPACT_ATOMS: atom_id res chain seq x y z
N MET A 1 -23.41 33.29 1.10
CA MET A 1 -22.25 33.12 0.20
C MET A 1 -20.99 33.10 1.05
N ALA A 2 -20.35 31.94 1.26
CA ALA A 2 -19.11 31.82 2.03
C ALA A 2 -17.92 31.85 1.07
N LYS A 3 -16.98 32.76 1.31
CA LYS A 3 -15.79 32.97 0.47
C LYS A 3 -14.87 31.75 0.62
N ILE A 4 -14.57 31.06 -0.48
CA ILE A 4 -13.63 29.92 -0.50
C ILE A 4 -12.26 30.47 -0.07
N ARG A 5 -11.75 30.02 1.09
CA ARG A 5 -10.40 30.36 1.55
C ARG A 5 -9.38 29.50 0.81
N ASN A 6 -8.23 30.09 0.48
CA ASN A 6 -7.12 29.35 -0.10
C ASN A 6 -6.67 28.25 0.86
N ILE A 7 -6.60 27.01 0.38
CA ILE A 7 -6.25 25.83 1.19
C ILE A 7 -4.84 25.98 1.79
N SER A 8 -3.95 26.74 1.14
CA SER A 8 -2.62 27.07 1.62
C SER A 8 -2.57 27.97 2.86
N GLU A 9 -3.66 28.66 3.20
CA GLU A 9 -3.75 29.53 4.39
C GLU A 9 -4.30 28.79 5.62
N ILE A 10 -4.74 27.54 5.45
CA ILE A 10 -5.22 26.70 6.55
C ILE A 10 -3.99 26.19 7.30
N GLN A 11 -3.66 26.82 8.42
CA GLN A 11 -2.63 26.30 9.31
C GLN A 11 -3.12 24.98 9.92
N PRO A 12 -2.33 23.90 9.84
CA PRO A 12 -2.70 22.62 10.43
C PRO A 12 -2.87 22.80 11.94
N THR A 13 -4.03 22.44 12.45
CA THR A 13 -4.39 22.60 13.87
C THR A 13 -3.73 21.52 14.74
N LEU A 14 -3.28 20.42 14.13
CA LEU A 14 -2.45 19.40 14.79
C LEU A 14 -0.97 19.72 14.59
N GLY A 15 -0.15 19.48 15.61
CA GLY A 15 1.31 19.70 15.59
C GLY A 15 2.11 18.75 14.68
N PHE A 16 1.45 18.19 13.67
CA PHE A 16 2.03 17.32 12.65
C PHE A 16 1.27 17.55 11.35
N THR A 17 2.01 17.71 10.25
CA THR A 17 1.40 17.75 8.93
C THR A 17 1.08 16.32 8.49
N GLU A 18 0.03 16.11 7.70
CA GLU A 18 -0.30 14.77 7.15
C GLU A 18 0.88 14.16 6.37
N PHE A 19 1.70 15.01 5.77
CA PHE A 19 2.93 14.63 5.08
C PHE A 19 4.00 14.08 6.02
N ASP A 20 4.15 14.64 7.22
CA ASP A 20 5.13 14.16 8.21
C ASP A 20 4.81 12.73 8.67
N ILE A 21 3.52 12.39 8.80
CA ILE A 21 3.09 11.04 9.18
C ILE A 21 3.44 10.03 8.09
N LEU A 22 3.13 10.35 6.83
CA LEU A 22 3.37 9.44 5.71
C LEU A 22 4.86 9.23 5.47
N GLU A 23 5.67 10.28 5.51
CA GLU A 23 7.11 10.18 5.35
C GLU A 23 7.77 9.41 6.51
N LYS A 24 7.31 9.64 7.74
CA LYS A 24 7.77 8.87 8.90
C LYS A 24 7.38 7.40 8.80
N TYR A 25 6.16 7.12 8.33
CA TYR A 25 5.72 5.76 8.06
C TYR A 25 6.59 5.08 6.99
N ARG A 26 6.86 5.76 5.87
CA ARG A 26 7.72 5.23 4.80
C ARG A 26 9.11 4.89 5.32
N LYS A 27 9.73 5.77 6.11
CA LYS A 27 11.04 5.49 6.72
C LYS A 27 10.99 4.27 7.63
N SER A 28 10.03 4.24 8.54
CA SER A 28 9.84 3.13 9.49
C SER A 28 9.54 1.80 8.78
N PHE A 29 8.80 1.85 7.66
CA PHE A 29 8.51 0.67 6.86
C PHE A 29 9.79 0.05 6.30
N HIS A 30 10.71 0.84 5.73
CA HIS A 30 11.96 0.30 5.17
C HIS A 30 12.88 -0.32 6.24
N GLU A 31 12.81 0.15 7.48
CA GLU A 31 13.54 -0.43 8.62
C GLU A 31 12.89 -1.71 9.16
N SER A 32 11.58 -1.89 8.92
CA SER A 32 10.84 -3.07 9.36
C SER A 32 11.29 -4.35 8.64
N GLU A 33 10.98 -5.50 9.22
CA GLU A 33 11.21 -6.80 8.58
C GLU A 33 10.49 -6.93 7.23
N LEU A 34 9.23 -6.45 7.14
CA LEU A 34 8.48 -6.44 5.90
C LEU A 34 9.10 -5.52 4.84
N GLY A 35 9.66 -4.38 5.24
CA GLY A 35 10.39 -3.49 4.33
C GLY A 35 11.67 -4.13 3.79
N ARG A 36 12.42 -4.80 4.66
CA ARG A 36 13.61 -5.57 4.26
C ARG A 36 13.24 -6.70 3.27
N LEU A 37 12.15 -7.42 3.53
CA LEU A 37 11.63 -8.41 2.58
C LEU A 37 11.25 -7.74 1.26
N HIS A 38 10.55 -6.60 1.31
CA HIS A 38 10.13 -5.87 0.13
C HIS A 38 11.33 -5.42 -0.73
N SER A 39 12.43 -5.00 -0.12
CA SER A 39 13.65 -4.59 -0.84
C SER A 39 14.36 -5.73 -1.58
N VAL A 40 14.24 -6.97 -1.10
CA VAL A 40 14.91 -8.14 -1.70
C VAL A 40 14.02 -8.84 -2.73
N PHE A 41 12.70 -8.73 -2.58
CA PHE A 41 11.76 -9.49 -3.39
C PHE A 41 11.58 -8.87 -4.78
N PRO A 42 11.80 -9.61 -5.89
CA PRO A 42 11.78 -9.05 -7.24
C PRO A 42 10.35 -8.93 -7.80
N PHE A 43 9.50 -8.11 -7.18
CA PHE A 43 8.07 -8.00 -7.50
C PHE A 43 7.79 -7.73 -8.98
N GLU A 44 8.50 -6.79 -9.59
CA GLU A 44 8.29 -6.44 -11.00
C GLU A 44 8.65 -7.58 -11.96
N ARG A 45 9.75 -8.31 -11.68
CA ARG A 45 10.16 -9.45 -12.50
C ARG A 45 9.12 -10.55 -12.41
N ILE A 46 8.67 -10.87 -11.19
CA ILE A 46 7.64 -11.88 -10.96
C ILE A 46 6.33 -11.43 -11.60
N ALA A 47 5.95 -10.15 -11.52
CA ALA A 47 4.75 -9.64 -12.18
C ALA A 47 4.80 -9.87 -13.70
N LYS A 48 5.94 -9.55 -14.34
CA LYS A 48 6.15 -9.75 -15.78
C LYS A 48 6.14 -11.24 -16.18
N GLU A 49 6.74 -12.10 -15.37
CA GLU A 49 6.87 -13.54 -15.66
C GLU A 49 5.64 -14.36 -15.25
N SER A 50 4.82 -13.86 -14.31
CA SER A 50 3.71 -14.61 -13.72
C SER A 50 2.60 -15.01 -14.71
N GLY A 51 2.62 -14.50 -15.94
CA GLY A 51 1.58 -14.73 -16.94
C GLY A 51 0.20 -14.22 -16.51
N LEU A 52 0.10 -13.55 -15.36
CA LEU A 52 -1.11 -12.95 -14.86
C LEU A 52 -1.43 -11.75 -15.75
N SER A 53 -2.56 -11.80 -16.46
CA SER A 53 -2.94 -10.70 -17.35
C SER A 53 -3.59 -9.56 -16.54
N GLU A 54 -3.19 -8.31 -16.80
CA GLU A 54 -3.83 -7.11 -16.26
C GLU A 54 -5.34 -7.06 -16.59
N GLN A 55 -5.78 -7.61 -17.72
CA GLN A 55 -7.17 -7.96 -18.03
C GLN A 55 -7.25 -8.60 -19.42
N ARG A 56 -8.11 -9.63 -19.59
CA ARG A 56 -8.54 -10.08 -20.92
C ARG A 56 -10.05 -9.95 -21.13
N LEU A 57 -10.90 -10.26 -20.13
CA LEU A 57 -12.36 -10.02 -20.10
C LEU A 57 -12.84 -10.00 -18.63
N GLY A 58 -13.74 -9.09 -18.22
CA GLY A 58 -14.35 -9.07 -16.87
C GLY A 58 -14.20 -7.78 -16.04
N ARG A 59 -14.49 -7.85 -14.73
CA ARG A 59 -14.45 -6.71 -13.78
C ARG A 59 -13.04 -6.12 -13.69
N LYS A 60 -12.95 -4.78 -13.66
CA LYS A 60 -11.67 -4.07 -13.56
C LYS A 60 -10.92 -4.48 -12.29
N ASN A 61 -9.62 -4.71 -12.44
CA ASN A 61 -8.73 -4.98 -11.32
C ASN A 61 -8.58 -3.73 -10.44
N ILE A 62 -8.67 -3.91 -9.12
CA ILE A 62 -8.47 -2.84 -8.12
C ILE A 62 -6.99 -2.68 -7.79
N PHE A 63 -6.24 -3.78 -7.85
CA PHE A 63 -4.81 -3.84 -7.57
C PHE A 63 -4.01 -4.10 -8.84
N SER A 64 -2.84 -3.47 -8.95
CA SER A 64 -1.84 -3.82 -9.95
C SER A 64 -1.34 -5.25 -9.76
N LEU A 65 -0.75 -5.85 -10.79
CA LEU A 65 -0.13 -7.17 -10.69
C LEU A 65 0.91 -7.26 -9.55
N CYS A 66 1.78 -6.25 -9.41
CA CYS A 66 2.75 -6.19 -8.31
C CYS A 66 2.06 -6.17 -6.94
N ALA A 67 0.97 -5.41 -6.80
CA ALA A 67 0.22 -5.35 -5.53
C ALA A 67 -0.45 -6.70 -5.21
N LYS A 68 -0.94 -7.43 -6.21
CA LYS A 68 -1.47 -8.79 -6.02
C LYS A 68 -0.39 -9.75 -5.54
N ILE A 69 0.78 -9.73 -6.17
CA ILE A 69 1.93 -10.54 -5.74
C ILE A 69 2.36 -10.15 -4.33
N GLY A 70 2.41 -8.85 -4.02
CA GLY A 70 2.68 -8.34 -2.68
C GLY A 70 1.72 -8.90 -1.64
N LEU A 71 0.41 -8.94 -1.94
CA LEU A 71 -0.59 -9.55 -1.06
C LEU A 71 -0.41 -11.07 -0.93
N MET A 72 -0.04 -11.76 -2.01
CA MET A 72 0.26 -13.21 -1.94
C MET A 72 1.47 -13.49 -1.04
N VAL A 73 2.53 -12.70 -1.18
CA VAL A 73 3.73 -12.79 -0.33
C VAL A 73 3.39 -12.48 1.12
N LEU A 74 2.63 -11.42 1.38
CA LEU A 74 2.19 -11.06 2.72
C LEU A 74 1.35 -12.15 3.36
N LYS A 75 0.46 -12.77 2.59
CA LYS A 75 -0.36 -13.90 3.04
C LYS A 75 0.51 -15.12 3.39
N ALA A 76 1.47 -15.46 2.53
CA ALA A 76 2.39 -16.57 2.77
C ALA A 76 3.30 -16.32 3.99
N TYR A 77 3.75 -15.07 4.18
CA TYR A 77 4.59 -14.67 5.30
C TYR A 77 3.87 -14.71 6.64
N THR A 78 2.61 -14.25 6.69
CA THR A 78 1.81 -14.17 7.92
C THR A 78 1.07 -15.47 8.26
N GLY A 79 0.84 -16.34 7.27
CA GLY A 79 -0.01 -17.52 7.43
C GLY A 79 -1.50 -17.21 7.62
N PHE A 80 -1.92 -15.95 7.39
CA PHE A 80 -3.29 -15.52 7.62
C PHE A 80 -4.26 -16.00 6.53
N SER A 81 -5.49 -16.29 6.94
CA SER A 81 -6.61 -16.40 6.00
C SER A 81 -7.00 -15.04 5.43
N ASP A 82 -7.70 -15.01 4.29
CA ASP A 82 -8.12 -13.75 3.65
C ASP A 82 -8.98 -12.90 4.60
N ARG A 83 -9.83 -13.55 5.41
CA ARG A 83 -10.65 -12.86 6.42
C ARG A 83 -9.80 -12.21 7.50
N GLN A 84 -8.79 -12.92 7.99
CA GLN A 84 -7.89 -12.39 9.01
C GLN A 84 -7.03 -11.26 8.45
N LEU A 85 -6.53 -11.38 7.22
CA LEU A 85 -5.75 -10.34 6.57
C LEU A 85 -6.58 -9.05 6.42
N VAL A 86 -7.83 -9.17 5.96
CA VAL A 86 -8.75 -8.02 5.85
C VAL A 86 -9.07 -7.43 7.22
N ALA A 87 -9.20 -8.26 8.27
CA ALA A 87 -9.46 -7.77 9.62
C ALA A 87 -8.29 -6.92 10.15
N HIS A 88 -7.05 -7.38 9.98
CA HIS A 88 -5.85 -6.65 10.42
C HIS A 88 -5.55 -5.40 9.57
N LEU A 89 -5.97 -5.38 8.31
CA LEU A 89 -5.82 -4.19 7.46
C LEU A 89 -6.90 -3.12 7.71
N ARG A 90 -7.98 -3.47 8.42
CA ARG A 90 -9.07 -2.55 8.75
C ARG A 90 -9.00 -2.01 10.17
N SER A 91 -8.23 -2.65 11.05
CA SER A 91 -7.96 -2.22 12.43
C SER A 91 -6.93 -1.10 12.46
#